data_AF-A0A550D386-F1
#
_entry.id   AF-A0A550D386-F1
#
_cell.length_a   1.000
_cell.length_b   1.000
_cell.length_c   1.000
_cell.angle_alpha   90.00
_cell.angle_beta   90.00
_cell.angle_gamma   90.00
#
_symmetry.space_group_name_H-M   'P 1'
#
loop_
_entity.id
_entity.type
_entity.pdbx_description
1 polymer ?
#
loop_
_entity_poly.entity_id
_entity_poly.type
_entity_poly.pdbx_seq_one_letter_code
_entity_poly.pdbx_strand_id
1 'polypeptide(L)'
;MRFEVAIDSVRGIGKRYLSNEGHIVEIDSSLEAELNSIGISAKLFIEGILEFISEKSSTYSFFIPSKALSGECSNVLDIFELWVTFPNESYQKFLVVIINIEGNAQIFLLKPELYKDLSEDILSNLANKYKCLDIIMPFIYRFVVFDTFNAFKRVFDTTFEGVIDIHGEKYLTTISNSKKALMWKIDSTNVRYVSNNLIPIELLRLLG
;
A
#
# COMPACT_ATOMS: atom_id res chain seq x y z
N MET A 1 8.30 11.37 -7.94
CA MET A 1 7.79 12.25 -6.87
C MET A 1 7.76 11.42 -5.59
N ARG A 2 8.02 12.03 -4.43
CA ARG A 2 8.34 11.35 -3.17
C ARG A 2 7.58 12.05 -2.05
N PHE A 3 7.13 11.30 -1.06
CA PHE A 3 6.59 11.89 0.16
C PHE A 3 7.69 12.06 1.19
N GLU A 4 7.67 13.20 1.87
CA GLU A 4 8.72 13.65 2.76
C GLU A 4 8.14 14.11 4.10
N VAL A 5 8.81 13.67 5.17
CA VAL A 5 8.61 14.11 6.54
C VAL A 5 9.95 14.64 7.05
N ALA A 6 9.94 15.73 7.80
CA ALA A 6 11.12 16.22 8.50
C ALA A 6 10.84 16.33 10.00
N ILE A 7 11.72 15.79 10.83
CA ILE A 7 11.58 15.78 12.28
C ILE A 7 12.66 16.68 12.88
N ASP A 8 12.24 17.67 13.67
CA ASP A 8 13.07 18.67 14.34
C ASP A 8 14.09 19.35 13.40
N SER A 9 13.75 19.42 12.11
CA SER A 9 14.60 19.97 11.06
C SER A 9 14.15 21.38 10.68
N VAL A 10 15.10 22.19 10.23
CA VAL A 10 14.85 23.59 9.81
C VAL A 10 14.44 23.68 8.33
N ARG A 11 14.27 22.55 7.64
CA ARG A 11 14.20 22.48 6.17
C ARG A 11 12.92 23.03 5.52
N GLY A 12 11.88 23.40 6.26
CA GLY A 12 10.74 24.12 5.71
C GLY A 12 10.07 23.40 4.53
N ILE A 13 9.80 22.10 4.66
CA ILE A 13 9.32 21.24 3.55
C ILE A 13 7.80 21.28 3.38
N GLY A 14 7.08 21.84 4.33
CA GLY A 14 5.63 21.94 4.25
C GLY A 14 4.97 22.33 5.57
N LYS A 15 3.87 21.66 5.89
CA LYS A 15 3.04 22.01 7.03
C LYS A 15 3.60 21.43 8.31
N ARG A 16 3.65 22.27 9.35
CA ARG A 16 4.20 21.94 10.67
C ARG A 16 3.13 21.40 11.61
N TYR A 17 3.52 20.40 12.37
CA TYR A 17 2.75 19.77 13.42
C TYR A 17 3.63 19.66 14.67
N LEU A 18 3.02 19.85 15.83
CA LEU A 18 3.67 19.60 17.13
C LEU A 18 3.17 18.25 17.63
N SER A 19 4.09 17.32 17.87
CA SER A 19 3.76 16.02 18.44
C SER A 19 3.45 16.10 19.93
N ASN A 20 2.86 15.04 20.49
CA ASN A 20 2.58 14.96 21.92
C ASN A 20 3.86 14.97 22.79
N GLU A 21 4.98 14.51 22.25
CA GLU A 21 6.29 14.51 22.91
C GLU A 21 7.07 15.82 22.69
N GLY A 22 6.51 16.78 21.97
CA GLY A 22 7.11 18.09 21.73
C GLY A 22 8.04 18.16 20.51
N HIS A 23 8.05 17.14 19.66
CA HIS A 23 8.77 17.17 18.38
C HIS A 23 8.04 18.05 17.37
N ILE A 24 8.80 18.82 16.59
CA ILE A 24 8.28 19.56 15.44
C ILE A 24 8.42 18.66 14.22
N VAL A 25 7.28 18.25 13.67
CA VAL A 25 7.23 17.43 12.46
C VAL A 25 6.66 18.24 11.32
N GLU A 26 7.39 18.33 10.22
CA GLU A 26 6.92 18.91 8.97
C GLU A 26 6.59 17.81 7.97
N ILE A 27 5.46 17.93 7.28
CA ILE A 27 5.07 17.04 6.19
C ILE A 27 4.89 17.84 4.91
N ASP A 28 5.35 17.28 3.79
CA ASP A 28 5.15 17.90 2.49
C ASP A 28 3.65 17.90 2.10
N SER A 29 3.26 18.87 1.28
CA SER A 29 1.85 19.08 0.90
C SER A 29 1.23 17.90 0.15
N SER A 30 2.04 17.13 -0.59
CA SER A 30 1.57 15.99 -1.37
C SER A 30 1.20 14.84 -0.44
N LEU A 31 2.02 14.58 0.59
CA LEU A 31 1.70 13.58 1.62
C LEU A 31 0.44 13.98 2.40
N GLU A 32 0.31 15.25 2.78
CA GLU A 32 -0.90 15.73 3.45
C GLU A 32 -2.15 15.53 2.58
N ALA A 33 -2.05 15.83 1.27
CA ALA A 33 -3.15 15.61 0.34
C ALA A 33 -3.53 14.13 0.22
N GLU A 34 -2.54 13.23 0.14
CA GLU A 34 -2.74 11.78 0.08
C GLU A 34 -3.49 11.28 1.32
N LEU A 35 -3.01 11.60 2.53
CA LEU A 35 -3.63 11.19 3.78
C LEU A 35 -5.05 11.73 3.92
N ASN A 36 -5.27 13.00 3.53
CA ASN A 36 -6.60 13.62 3.58
C ASN A 36 -7.59 12.96 2.60
N SER A 37 -7.12 12.49 1.44
CA SER A 37 -7.98 11.84 0.44
C SER A 37 -8.65 10.57 0.96
N ILE A 38 -7.98 9.86 1.87
CA ILE A 38 -8.46 8.66 2.58
C ILE A 38 -8.94 8.93 4.00
N GLY A 39 -9.00 10.20 4.41
CA GLY A 39 -9.52 10.64 5.71
C GLY A 39 -8.63 10.31 6.90
N ILE A 40 -7.33 10.14 6.70
CA ILE A 40 -6.36 9.91 7.77
C ILE A 40 -5.86 11.25 8.31
N SER A 41 -5.93 11.42 9.63
CA SER A 41 -5.39 12.59 10.30
C SER A 41 -3.86 12.59 10.21
N ALA A 42 -3.30 13.60 9.53
CA ALA A 42 -1.87 13.86 9.50
C ALA A 42 -1.25 13.91 10.90
N LYS A 43 -1.96 14.50 11.88
CA LYS A 43 -1.46 14.55 13.26
C LYS A 43 -1.34 13.14 13.87
N LEU A 44 -2.32 12.26 13.68
CA LEU A 44 -2.22 10.90 14.23
C LEU A 44 -1.16 10.08 13.48
N PHE A 45 -1.02 10.30 12.17
CA PHE A 45 -0.02 9.64 11.35
C PHE A 45 1.41 9.96 11.80
N ILE A 46 1.71 11.22 12.12
CA ILE A 46 3.04 11.60 12.61
C ILE A 46 3.38 10.98 13.98
N GLU A 47 2.39 10.77 14.85
CA GLU A 47 2.63 10.12 16.15
C GLU A 47 3.09 8.68 15.92
N GLY A 48 2.45 7.95 15.00
CA GLY A 48 2.87 6.60 14.63
C GLY A 48 4.26 6.55 13.97
N ILE A 49 4.65 7.57 13.20
CA ILE A 49 6.02 7.69 12.67
C ILE A 49 7.03 7.87 13.80
N LEU A 50 6.75 8.76 14.76
CA LEU A 50 7.65 9.04 15.87
C LEU A 50 7.82 7.82 16.77
N GLU A 51 6.73 7.10 17.06
CA GLU A 51 6.76 5.87 17.85
C GLU A 51 7.60 4.79 17.15
N PHE A 52 7.41 4.58 15.85
CA PHE A 52 8.23 3.65 15.05
C PHE A 52 9.72 3.98 15.11
N ILE A 53 10.08 5.26 14.98
CA ILE A 53 11.48 5.72 15.04
C ILE A 53 12.06 5.50 16.43
N SER A 54 11.28 5.78 17.47
CA SER A 54 11.66 5.59 18.88
C SER A 54 11.92 4.12 19.20
N GLU A 55 11.07 3.22 18.72
CA GLU A 55 11.20 1.77 18.92
C GLU A 55 12.39 1.15 18.20
N LYS A 56 12.92 1.81 17.16
CA LYS A 56 14.02 1.31 16.30
C LYS A 56 13.71 -0.06 15.69
N SER A 57 12.44 -0.34 15.46
CA SER A 57 12.00 -1.59 14.83
C SER A 57 12.26 -1.55 13.32
N SER A 58 12.27 -2.71 12.67
CA SER A 58 12.31 -2.81 11.20
C SER A 58 10.91 -2.80 10.57
N THR A 59 9.88 -3.08 11.37
CA THR A 59 8.46 -3.04 11.00
C THR A 59 7.64 -2.56 12.20
N TYR A 60 6.63 -1.75 11.95
CA TYR A 60 5.71 -1.26 12.97
C TYR A 60 4.33 -1.07 12.36
N SER A 61 3.28 -1.30 13.15
CA SER A 61 1.92 -1.09 12.68
C SER A 61 1.05 -0.47 13.75
N PHE A 62 0.18 0.43 13.33
CA PHE A 62 -0.75 1.15 14.20
C PHE A 62 -2.08 1.39 13.48
N PHE A 63 -3.11 1.72 14.25
CA PHE A 63 -4.47 1.92 13.73
C PHE A 63 -4.88 3.38 13.83
N ILE A 64 -5.46 3.91 12.75
CA ILE A 64 -6.02 5.26 12.71
C ILE A 64 -7.44 5.19 12.11
N PRO A 65 -8.42 5.91 12.68
CA PRO A 65 -9.70 6.11 12.03
C PRO A 65 -9.54 6.71 10.63
N SER A 66 -10.22 6.16 9.64
CA SER A 66 -10.16 6.63 8.26
C SER A 66 -11.56 6.84 7.69
N LYS A 67 -11.64 7.41 6.49
CA LYS A 67 -12.91 7.46 5.77
C LYS A 67 -13.20 6.09 5.16
N ALA A 68 -14.42 5.58 5.35
CA ALA A 68 -14.89 4.42 4.60
C ALA A 68 -14.92 4.75 3.11
N LEU A 69 -14.23 3.95 2.31
CA LEU A 69 -14.15 4.15 0.87
C LEU A 69 -15.35 3.49 0.18
N SER A 70 -15.98 4.24 -0.72
CA SER A 70 -17.10 3.76 -1.54
C SER A 70 -16.59 3.41 -2.94
N GLY A 71 -16.87 2.20 -3.42
CA GLY A 71 -16.47 1.74 -4.75
C GLY A 71 -16.82 0.28 -5.00
N GLU A 72 -16.52 -0.23 -6.20
CA GLU A 72 -16.70 -1.65 -6.55
C GLU A 72 -15.83 -2.56 -5.67
N CYS A 73 -14.67 -2.07 -5.25
CA CYS A 73 -13.87 -2.69 -4.21
C CYS A 73 -13.67 -1.73 -3.04
N SER A 74 -14.28 -2.04 -1.89
CA SER A 74 -14.22 -1.20 -0.69
C SER A 74 -12.94 -1.40 0.13
N ASN A 75 -12.15 -2.42 -0.17
CA ASN A 75 -10.88 -2.70 0.52
C ASN A 75 -9.74 -2.15 -0.34
N VAL A 76 -9.08 -1.13 0.18
CA VAL A 76 -7.99 -0.44 -0.52
C VAL A 76 -6.72 -0.55 0.32
N LEU A 77 -5.63 -0.82 -0.39
CA LEU A 77 -4.27 -0.85 0.11
C LEU A 77 -3.48 0.26 -0.57
N ASP A 78 -3.28 1.39 0.11
CA ASP A 78 -2.42 2.46 -0.41
C ASP A 78 -0.97 2.20 -0.03
N ILE A 79 -0.07 2.24 -1.00
CA ILE A 79 1.36 1.98 -0.80
C ILE A 79 2.21 3.12 -1.35
N PHE A 80 3.08 3.66 -0.52
CA PHE A 80 4.03 4.68 -0.93
C PHE A 80 5.33 4.67 -0.15
N GLU A 81 6.39 5.19 -0.78
CA GLU A 81 7.68 5.41 -0.14
C GLU A 81 7.67 6.75 0.62
N LEU A 82 8.07 6.72 1.88
CA LEU A 82 8.20 7.86 2.76
C LEU A 82 9.67 8.11 3.12
N TRP A 83 10.10 9.35 2.98
CA TRP A 83 11.45 9.81 3.33
C TRP A 83 11.36 10.65 4.60
N VAL A 84 12.03 10.20 5.66
CA VAL A 84 12.07 10.91 6.93
C VAL A 84 13.46 11.53 7.09
N THR A 85 13.53 12.85 7.21
CA THR A 85 14.76 13.62 7.40
C THR A 85 14.91 14.09 8.85
N PHE A 86 16.11 13.99 9.40
CA PHE A 86 16.45 14.34 10.78
C PHE A 86 17.28 15.64 10.87
N PRO A 87 17.54 16.19 12.07
CA PRO A 87 18.22 17.48 12.24
C PRO A 87 19.64 17.53 11.65
N ASN A 88 20.34 16.40 11.63
CA ASN A 88 21.69 16.26 11.06
C ASN A 88 21.68 16.04 9.52
N GLU A 89 20.53 16.26 8.86
CA GLU A 89 20.29 15.99 7.44
C GLU A 89 20.42 14.53 7.01
N SER A 90 20.59 13.61 7.95
CA SER A 90 20.43 12.19 7.65
C SER A 90 18.96 11.91 7.32
N TYR A 91 18.75 10.89 6.49
CA TYR A 91 17.41 10.47 6.11
C TYR A 91 17.26 8.96 6.22
N GLN A 92 16.04 8.51 6.48
CA GLN A 92 15.63 7.12 6.43
C GLN A 92 14.45 6.98 5.46
N LYS A 93 14.40 5.84 4.76
CA LYS A 93 13.33 5.52 3.83
C LYS A 93 12.52 4.35 4.37
N PHE A 94 11.21 4.48 4.28
CA PHE A 94 10.27 3.45 4.66
C PHE A 94 9.23 3.28 3.58
N LEU A 95 8.69 2.09 3.47
CA LEU A 95 7.45 1.84 2.79
C LEU A 95 6.32 2.04 3.80
N VAL A 96 5.30 2.78 3.39
CA VAL A 96 4.04 2.92 4.11
C VAL A 96 3.01 2.10 3.37
N VAL A 97 2.31 1.25 4.10
CA VAL A 97 1.21 0.43 3.58
C VAL A 97 -0.01 0.71 4.43
N ILE A 98 -1.05 1.26 3.83
CA ILE A 98 -2.29 1.65 4.50
C ILE A 98 -3.40 0.70 4.06
N ILE A 99 -3.83 -0.18 4.97
CA ILE A 99 -4.94 -1.09 4.77
C ILE A 99 -6.21 -0.41 5.30
N ASN A 100 -7.07 0.09 4.41
CA ASN A 100 -8.35 0.68 4.79
C ASN A 100 -9.49 -0.33 4.62
N ILE A 101 -10.09 -0.72 5.74
CA ILE A 101 -11.23 -1.65 5.79
C ILE A 101 -12.34 -0.98 6.60
N GLU A 102 -13.47 -0.71 5.94
CA GLU A 102 -14.69 -0.20 6.58
C GLU A 102 -14.50 1.07 7.43
N GLY A 103 -13.54 1.94 7.06
CA GLY A 103 -13.27 3.20 7.77
C GLY A 103 -12.32 3.06 8.96
N ASN A 104 -11.62 1.93 9.08
CA ASN A 104 -10.47 1.79 9.97
C ASN A 104 -9.24 1.49 9.12
N ALA A 105 -8.20 2.33 9.25
CA ALA A 105 -6.92 2.12 8.58
C ALA A 105 -5.93 1.46 9.52
N GLN A 106 -5.37 0.32 9.12
CA GLN A 106 -4.13 -0.21 9.69
C GLN A 106 -2.97 0.28 8.83
N ILE A 107 -2.04 0.99 9.44
CA ILE A 107 -0.87 1.55 8.78
C ILE A 107 0.34 0.73 9.18
N PHE A 108 1.09 0.26 8.20
CA PHE A 108 2.38 -0.40 8.39
C PHE A 108 3.49 0.53 7.92
N LEU A 109 4.52 0.66 8.75
CA LEU A 109 5.81 1.28 8.43
C LEU A 109 6.85 0.17 8.42
N LEU A 110 7.53 -0.02 7.31
CA LEU A 110 8.52 -1.08 7.16
C LEU A 110 9.64 -0.66 6.22
N LYS A 111 10.78 -1.30 6.33
CA LYS A 111 11.82 -1.17 5.29
C LYS A 111 11.34 -1.81 3.98
N PRO A 112 11.64 -1.24 2.80
CA PRO A 112 11.15 -1.77 1.52
C PRO A 112 11.45 -3.25 1.28
N GLU A 113 12.61 -3.74 1.72
CA GLU A 113 13.02 -5.14 1.59
C GLU A 113 12.14 -6.14 2.35
N LEU A 114 11.35 -5.68 3.33
CA LEU A 114 10.42 -6.51 4.09
C LEU A 114 9.02 -6.59 3.45
N TYR A 115 8.79 -5.86 2.35
CA TYR A 115 7.47 -5.83 1.71
C TYR A 115 7.02 -7.21 1.24
N LYS A 116 7.96 -8.04 0.77
CA LYS A 116 7.67 -9.40 0.33
C LYS A 116 6.93 -10.21 1.40
N ASP A 117 7.43 -10.22 2.63
CA ASP A 117 6.83 -10.98 3.72
C ASP A 117 5.46 -10.40 4.09
N LEU A 118 5.35 -9.07 4.15
CA LEU A 118 4.06 -8.39 4.39
C LEU A 118 3.03 -8.69 3.29
N SER A 119 3.45 -8.78 2.03
CA SER A 119 2.55 -9.06 0.91
C SER A 119 1.99 -10.48 0.97
N GLU A 120 2.77 -11.46 1.45
CA GLU A 120 2.30 -12.83 1.71
C GLU A 120 1.26 -12.84 2.84
N ASP A 121 1.49 -12.10 3.92
CA ASP A 121 0.55 -11.97 5.03
C ASP A 121 -0.75 -11.28 4.59
N ILE A 122 -0.65 -10.20 3.81
CA ILE A 122 -1.80 -9.47 3.25
C ILE A 122 -2.65 -10.42 2.40
N LEU A 123 -2.03 -11.16 1.48
CA LEU A 123 -2.77 -12.07 0.60
C LEU A 123 -3.35 -13.27 1.35
N SER A 124 -2.64 -13.80 2.33
CA SER A 124 -3.11 -14.93 3.14
C SER A 124 -4.30 -14.54 4.02
N ASN A 125 -4.28 -13.34 4.59
CA ASN A 125 -5.28 -12.93 5.59
C ASN A 125 -6.45 -12.13 4.98
N LEU A 126 -6.17 -11.20 4.06
CA LEU A 126 -7.18 -10.29 3.52
C LEU A 126 -7.85 -10.87 2.27
N ALA A 127 -7.07 -11.39 1.32
CA ALA A 127 -7.64 -11.91 0.07
C ALA A 127 -8.50 -13.17 0.27
N ASN A 128 -8.28 -13.93 1.35
CA ASN A 128 -9.17 -15.03 1.73
C ASN A 128 -10.49 -14.54 2.37
N LYS A 129 -10.48 -13.37 3.01
CA LYS A 129 -11.65 -12.81 3.69
C LYS A 129 -12.51 -11.95 2.77
N TYR A 130 -11.90 -11.27 1.81
CA TYR A 130 -12.57 -10.31 0.94
C TYR A 130 -12.56 -10.74 -0.52
N LYS A 131 -13.63 -10.39 -1.24
CA LYS A 131 -13.80 -10.79 -2.65
C LYS A 131 -12.87 -10.04 -3.61
N CYS A 132 -12.39 -8.88 -3.20
CA CYS A 132 -11.48 -8.03 -3.96
C CYS A 132 -10.60 -7.23 -2.99
N LEU A 133 -9.46 -6.77 -3.50
CA LEU A 133 -8.55 -5.83 -2.86
C LEU A 133 -7.88 -5.00 -3.95
N ASP A 134 -7.99 -3.68 -3.86
CA ASP A 134 -7.28 -2.76 -4.75
C ASP A 134 -6.01 -2.26 -4.06
N ILE A 135 -4.87 -2.49 -4.69
CA ILE A 135 -3.56 -1.99 -4.26
C ILE A 135 -3.24 -0.77 -5.10
N ILE A 136 -3.29 0.40 -4.48
CA ILE A 136 -3.11 1.70 -5.11
C ILE A 136 -1.74 2.23 -4.72
N MET A 137 -1.02 2.79 -5.69
CA MET A 137 0.27 3.42 -5.46
C MET A 137 0.29 4.79 -6.14
N PRO A 138 0.69 5.88 -5.47
CA PRO A 138 0.82 7.19 -6.13
C PRO A 138 1.84 7.18 -7.27
N PHE A 139 2.83 6.28 -7.20
CA PHE A 139 3.84 6.04 -8.23
C PHE A 139 4.02 4.54 -8.46
N ILE A 140 4.45 4.14 -9.65
CA ILE A 140 4.64 2.72 -9.95
C ILE A 140 5.88 2.20 -9.22
N TYR A 141 5.66 1.41 -8.17
CA TYR A 141 6.71 0.67 -7.48
C TYR A 141 6.79 -0.75 -8.03
N ARG A 142 7.63 -0.97 -9.05
CA ARG A 142 7.72 -2.29 -9.70
C ARG A 142 8.05 -3.44 -8.74
N PHE A 143 8.84 -3.18 -7.70
CA PHE A 143 9.12 -4.20 -6.68
C PHE A 143 7.85 -4.60 -5.92
N VAL A 144 6.99 -3.65 -5.54
CA VAL A 144 5.68 -3.91 -4.92
C VAL A 144 4.83 -4.79 -5.81
N VAL A 145 4.74 -4.45 -7.10
CA VAL A 145 4.00 -5.26 -8.08
C VAL A 145 4.54 -6.69 -8.12
N PHE A 146 5.83 -6.87 -8.41
CA PHE A 146 6.38 -8.21 -8.61
C PHE A 146 6.41 -9.05 -7.33
N ASP A 147 6.67 -8.45 -6.17
CA ASP A 147 6.61 -9.15 -4.90
C ASP A 147 5.17 -9.58 -4.57
N THR A 148 4.16 -8.75 -4.88
CA THR A 148 2.74 -9.16 -4.74
C THR A 148 2.40 -10.34 -5.64
N PHE A 149 2.84 -10.35 -6.90
CA PHE A 149 2.62 -11.49 -7.80
C PHE A 149 3.35 -12.76 -7.32
N ASN A 150 4.57 -12.61 -6.81
CA ASN A 150 5.32 -13.73 -6.25
C ASN A 150 4.65 -14.27 -4.98
N ALA A 151 4.17 -13.40 -4.10
CA ALA A 151 3.41 -13.75 -2.92
C ALA A 151 2.11 -14.47 -3.29
N PHE A 152 1.38 -13.99 -4.30
CA PHE A 152 0.17 -14.64 -4.80
C PHE A 152 0.44 -16.09 -5.20
N LYS A 153 1.51 -16.35 -5.95
CA LYS A 153 1.90 -17.71 -6.36
C LYS A 153 2.27 -18.63 -5.21
N ARG A 154 2.80 -18.07 -4.12
CA ARG A 154 3.16 -18.85 -2.91
C ARG A 154 1.93 -19.17 -2.07
N VAL A 155 1.01 -18.21 -1.96
CA VAL A 155 -0.21 -18.33 -1.15
C VAL A 155 -1.29 -19.13 -1.87
N PHE A 156 -1.38 -19.03 -3.20
CA PHE A 156 -2.41 -19.68 -3.99
C PHE A 156 -1.82 -20.58 -5.08
N ASP A 157 -2.37 -21.79 -5.16
CA ASP A 157 -2.03 -22.75 -6.20
C ASP A 157 -2.42 -22.20 -7.59
N THR A 158 -1.41 -21.75 -8.33
CA THR A 158 -1.55 -20.95 -9.54
C THR A 158 -1.63 -21.85 -10.78
N THR A 159 -2.62 -21.59 -11.61
CA THR A 159 -2.87 -22.30 -12.88
C THR A 159 -2.33 -21.58 -14.10
N PHE A 160 -2.31 -20.25 -14.05
CA PHE A 160 -1.92 -19.41 -15.17
C PHE A 160 -1.21 -18.18 -14.65
N GLU A 161 -0.11 -17.81 -15.28
CA GLU A 161 0.54 -16.50 -15.16
C GLU A 161 0.98 -16.06 -16.56
N GLY A 162 0.64 -14.83 -16.94
CA GLY A 162 0.99 -14.34 -18.27
C GLY A 162 0.53 -12.91 -18.52
N VAL A 163 0.89 -12.41 -19.71
CA VAL A 163 0.39 -11.13 -20.21
C VAL A 163 -0.77 -11.40 -21.15
N ILE A 164 -1.89 -10.71 -20.94
CA ILE A 164 -3.10 -10.83 -21.76
C ILE A 164 -3.55 -9.46 -22.25
N ASP A 165 -4.31 -9.47 -23.34
CA ASP A 165 -4.95 -8.28 -23.88
C ASP A 165 -6.44 -8.33 -23.54
N ILE A 166 -6.93 -7.33 -22.84
CA ILE A 166 -8.35 -7.13 -22.57
C ILE A 166 -8.74 -5.78 -23.18
N HIS A 167 -9.55 -5.80 -24.23
CA HIS A 167 -10.05 -4.60 -24.92
C HIS A 167 -8.95 -3.63 -25.39
N GLY A 168 -7.80 -4.13 -25.85
CA GLY A 168 -6.67 -3.33 -26.32
C GLY A 168 -5.71 -2.88 -25.23
N GLU A 169 -5.95 -3.29 -23.98
CA GLU A 169 -5.14 -2.96 -22.82
C GLU A 169 -4.40 -4.20 -22.33
N LYS A 170 -3.10 -4.06 -22.06
CA LYS A 170 -2.25 -5.18 -21.62
C LYS A 170 -2.25 -5.32 -20.11
N TYR A 171 -2.49 -6.54 -19.65
CA TYR A 171 -2.49 -6.89 -18.23
C TYR A 171 -1.49 -8.01 -17.97
N LEU A 172 -0.63 -7.84 -16.97
CA LEU A 172 -0.01 -8.98 -16.29
C LEU A 172 -1.07 -9.59 -15.36
N THR A 173 -1.28 -10.89 -15.45
CA THR A 173 -2.30 -11.58 -14.66
C THR A 173 -1.77 -12.91 -14.13
N THR A 174 -2.23 -13.27 -12.94
CA THR A 174 -2.07 -14.62 -12.38
C THR A 174 -3.42 -15.11 -11.88
N ILE A 175 -3.75 -16.39 -12.11
CA ILE A 175 -5.03 -17.01 -11.73
C ILE A 175 -4.78 -18.32 -11.00
N SER A 176 -5.47 -18.51 -9.88
CA SER A 176 -5.41 -19.73 -9.08
C SER A 176 -6.52 -20.75 -9.41
N ASN A 177 -6.27 -22.01 -9.06
CA ASN A 177 -7.25 -23.10 -9.12
C ASN A 177 -8.55 -22.79 -8.37
N SER A 178 -8.45 -21.96 -7.32
CA SER A 178 -9.59 -21.57 -6.47
C SER A 178 -10.36 -20.34 -6.97
N LYS A 179 -10.22 -19.99 -8.27
CA LYS A 179 -10.86 -18.82 -8.89
C LYS A 179 -10.54 -17.53 -8.14
N LYS A 180 -9.25 -17.29 -7.90
CA LYS A 180 -8.71 -16.00 -7.47
C LYS A 180 -7.76 -15.51 -8.54
N ALA A 181 -7.73 -14.20 -8.77
CA ALA A 181 -6.83 -13.60 -9.73
C ALA A 181 -6.20 -12.33 -9.18
N LEU A 182 -4.96 -12.09 -9.58
CA LEU A 182 -4.27 -10.82 -9.40
C LEU A 182 -3.96 -10.26 -10.77
N MET A 183 -4.31 -9.00 -10.98
CA MET A 183 -4.24 -8.32 -12.26
C MET A 183 -3.53 -6.98 -12.11
N TRP A 184 -2.64 -6.68 -13.04
CA TRP A 184 -1.99 -5.39 -13.14
C TRP A 184 -2.04 -4.93 -14.58
N LYS A 185 -2.73 -3.82 -14.85
CA LYS A 185 -2.60 -3.13 -16.13
C LYS A 185 -1.16 -2.67 -16.24
N ILE A 186 -0.43 -3.08 -17.28
CA ILE A 186 1.00 -2.82 -17.39
C ILE A 186 1.24 -1.30 -17.32
N ASP A 187 2.24 -0.92 -16.52
CA ASP A 187 2.58 0.47 -16.22
C ASP A 187 1.44 1.30 -15.60
N SER A 188 0.45 0.65 -14.98
CA SER A 188 -0.51 1.34 -14.12
C SER A 188 -0.03 1.43 -12.67
N THR A 189 -0.60 2.35 -11.93
CA THR A 189 -0.38 2.56 -10.50
C THR A 189 -1.21 1.64 -9.61
N ASN A 190 -2.02 0.74 -10.19
CA ASN A 190 -3.00 -0.05 -9.45
C ASN A 190 -2.86 -1.54 -9.76
N VAL A 191 -2.71 -2.36 -8.72
CA VAL A 191 -2.80 -3.82 -8.81
C VAL A 191 -4.12 -4.25 -8.17
N ARG A 192 -4.88 -5.10 -8.85
CA ARG A 192 -6.19 -5.54 -8.40
C ARG A 192 -6.20 -7.03 -8.13
N TYR A 193 -6.57 -7.40 -6.91
CA TYR A 193 -6.97 -8.77 -6.58
C TYR A 193 -8.49 -8.90 -6.69
N VAL A 194 -8.96 -9.98 -7.30
CA VAL A 194 -10.37 -10.33 -7.44
C VAL A 194 -10.58 -11.83 -7.28
N SER A 195 -11.77 -12.23 -6.87
CA SER A 195 -12.15 -13.64 -6.74
C SER A 195 -13.54 -13.91 -7.30
N ASN A 196 -13.78 -15.18 -7.64
CA ASN A 196 -15.07 -15.70 -8.07
C ASN A 196 -15.66 -14.93 -9.26
N ASN A 197 -16.84 -14.33 -9.05
CA ASN A 197 -17.63 -13.63 -10.07
C ASN A 197 -17.06 -12.25 -10.45
N LEU A 198 -16.01 -11.79 -9.76
CA LEU A 198 -15.31 -10.54 -10.11
C LEU A 198 -14.14 -10.75 -11.08
N ILE A 199 -13.82 -12.00 -11.42
CA ILE A 199 -12.79 -12.30 -12.43
C ILE A 199 -13.39 -12.05 -13.82
N PRO A 200 -12.74 -11.23 -14.68
CA PRO A 200 -13.16 -11.02 -16.06
C PRO A 200 -13.37 -12.33 -16.83
N ILE A 201 -14.41 -12.38 -17.66
CA ILE A 201 -14.75 -13.59 -18.43
C ILE A 201 -13.63 -13.97 -19.40
N GLU A 202 -12.94 -12.98 -19.95
CA GLU A 202 -11.77 -13.12 -20.82
C GLU A 202 -10.67 -13.94 -20.14
N LEU A 203 -10.45 -13.73 -18.84
CA LEU A 203 -9.49 -14.50 -18.04
C LEU A 203 -9.98 -15.92 -17.77
N LEU A 204 -11.27 -16.08 -17.46
CA LEU A 204 -11.85 -17.41 -17.21
C LEU A 204 -11.79 -18.31 -18.44
N ARG A 205 -11.92 -17.74 -19.65
CA ARG A 205 -11.77 -18.47 -20.93
C ARG A 205 -10.37 -19.04 -21.16
N LEU A 206 -9.34 -18.53 -20.47
CA LEU A 206 -7.98 -19.08 -20.57
C LEU A 206 -7.82 -20.38 -19.78
N LEU A 207 -8.78 -20.71 -18.90
CA LEU A 207 -8.74 -21.90 -18.05
C LEU A 207 -9.46 -23.12 -18.64
N GLY A 208 -10.13 -22.97 -19.80
CA GLY A 208 -10.93 -24.02 -20.47
C GLY A 208 -12.41 -23.69 -20.53
#